data_AF-A0A2A5H0C4-F1
#
_entry.id   AF-A0A2A5H0C4-F1
#
_cell.length_a   1.000
_cell.length_b   1.000
_cell.length_c   1.000
_cell.angle_alpha   90.00
_cell.angle_beta   90.00
_cell.angle_gamma   90.00
#
_symmetry.space_group_name_H-M   'P 1'
#
loop_
_entity.id
_entity.type
_entity.pdbx_description
1 polymer ?
#
loop_
_entity_poly.entity_id
_entity_poly.type
_entity_poly.pdbx_seq_one_letter_code
_entity_poly.pdbx_strand_id
1 'polypeptide(L)'
;AYAIFNLQDRGIMFVSHQDPVYEGMIIGEHSRENDLEVNILKGKKLSNVRASGTDDAVTCTPPVKMSLEQMMSYINDDELMEVTPNNLRLRKRHLCPNDRKKASRGAA
;
A
#
# COMPACT_ATOMS: atom_id res chain seq x y z
N ALA A 1 -9.12 -4.87 -7.14
CA ALA A 1 -10.20 -4.11 -6.49
C ALA A 1 -10.47 -4.61 -5.06
N TYR A 2 -10.78 -5.90 -4.85
CA TYR A 2 -11.19 -6.42 -3.53
C TYR A 2 -10.24 -6.11 -2.35
N ALA A 3 -8.92 -6.33 -2.50
CA ALA A 3 -7.98 -6.01 -1.43
C ALA A 3 -7.90 -4.50 -1.15
N ILE A 4 -7.90 -3.67 -2.19
CA ILE A 4 -7.87 -2.20 -2.08
C ILE A 4 -9.11 -1.71 -1.33
N PHE A 5 -10.28 -2.26 -1.66
CA PHE A 5 -11.54 -1.92 -0.99
C PHE A 5 -11.52 -2.21 0.52
N ASN A 6 -10.92 -3.33 0.95
CA ASN A 6 -10.80 -3.61 2.38
C ASN A 6 -9.71 -2.77 3.07
N LEU A 7 -8.77 -2.22 2.30
CA LEU A 7 -7.65 -1.43 2.82
C LEU A 7 -7.96 0.07 2.86
N GLN A 8 -8.85 0.57 2.01
CA GLN A 8 -9.25 1.97 1.98
C GLN A 8 -9.92 2.42 3.30
N ASP A 9 -10.53 1.48 4.05
CA ASP A 9 -11.07 1.77 5.39
C ASP A 9 -9.98 2.10 6.41
N ARG A 10 -8.73 1.72 6.14
CA ARG A 10 -7.59 1.93 7.04
C ARG A 10 -6.82 3.19 6.73
N GLY A 11 -7.05 3.83 5.59
CA GLY A 11 -6.40 5.07 5.21
C GLY A 11 -6.44 5.34 3.72
N ILE A 12 -5.57 6.24 3.27
CA ILE A 12 -5.58 6.78 1.91
C ILE A 12 -4.69 5.92 1.02
N MET A 13 -5.18 5.52 -0.14
CA MET A 13 -4.42 4.70 -1.08
C MET A 13 -3.69 5.56 -2.12
N PHE A 14 -2.47 5.18 -2.48
CA PHE A 14 -1.68 5.80 -3.56
C PHE A 14 -1.71 4.98 -4.85
N VAL A 15 -2.03 3.69 -4.74
CA VAL A 15 -2.08 2.76 -5.87
C VAL A 15 -3.51 2.51 -6.32
N SER A 16 -3.67 2.37 -7.63
CA SER A 16 -4.93 2.03 -8.29
C SER A 16 -5.04 0.52 -8.54
N HIS A 17 -6.22 0.08 -9.01
CA HIS A 17 -6.39 -1.31 -9.40
C HIS A 17 -5.48 -1.64 -10.60
N GLN A 18 -4.75 -2.75 -10.50
CA GLN A 18 -3.81 -3.28 -11.52
C GLN A 18 -2.46 -2.58 -11.55
N ASP A 19 -2.19 -1.62 -10.65
CA ASP A 19 -0.85 -1.06 -10.54
C ASP A 19 0.16 -2.12 -10.09
N PRO A 20 1.33 -2.19 -10.74
CA PRO A 20 2.38 -3.14 -10.38
C PRO A 20 3.00 -2.75 -9.04
N VAL A 21 2.96 -3.68 -8.09
CA VAL A 21 3.50 -3.52 -6.74
C VAL A 21 4.60 -4.54 -6.47
N TYR A 22 5.51 -4.21 -5.56
CA TYR A 22 6.57 -5.10 -5.09
C TYR A 22 6.68 -5.06 -3.56
N GLU A 23 7.39 -6.02 -2.99
CA GLU A 23 7.56 -6.12 -1.53
C GLU A 23 8.30 -4.89 -0.97
N GLY A 24 7.74 -4.26 0.07
CA GLY A 24 8.31 -3.07 0.70
C GLY A 24 8.02 -1.75 -0.02
N MET A 25 7.25 -1.78 -1.11
CA MET A 25 6.64 -0.59 -1.70
C MET A 25 5.55 -0.04 -0.77
N ILE A 26 5.51 1.28 -0.60
CA ILE A 26 4.46 1.98 0.15
C ILE A 26 3.27 2.18 -0.79
N ILE A 27 2.11 1.68 -0.37
CA ILE A 27 0.89 1.64 -1.19
C ILE A 27 -0.17 2.65 -0.75
N GLY A 28 0.03 3.30 0.39
CA GLY A 28 -0.91 4.23 0.99
C GLY A 28 -0.44 4.73 2.35
N GLU A 29 -1.18 5.69 2.86
CA GLU A 29 -1.03 6.28 4.19
C GLU A 29 -1.98 5.59 5.17
N HIS A 30 -1.46 5.16 6.31
CA HIS A 30 -2.28 4.62 7.37
C HIS A 30 -2.87 5.76 8.19
N SER A 31 -4.14 5.64 8.59
CA SER A 31 -4.84 6.61 9.45
C SER A 31 -4.25 6.74 10.87
N ARG A 32 -3.28 5.89 11.23
CA ARG A 32 -2.57 5.91 12.52
C ARG A 32 -1.08 5.99 12.27
N GLU A 33 -0.35 6.48 13.27
CA GLU A 33 1.11 6.69 13.21
C GLU A 33 1.94 5.40 13.07
N ASN A 34 1.33 4.21 13.26
CA ASN A 34 2.05 2.96 13.15
C ASN A 34 2.04 2.42 11.72
N ASP A 35 3.19 1.90 11.27
CA ASP A 35 3.28 1.19 9.99
C ASP A 35 2.48 -0.11 10.02
N LEU A 36 1.82 -0.42 8.90
CA LEU A 36 1.06 -1.65 8.71
C LEU A 36 1.53 -2.41 7.47
N GLU A 37 1.92 -3.67 7.66
CA GLU A 37 2.26 -4.58 6.59
C GLU A 37 0.99 -5.27 6.08
N VAL A 38 0.65 -5.07 4.81
CA VAL A 38 -0.58 -5.59 4.21
C VAL A 38 -0.30 -6.27 2.88
N ASN A 39 -1.19 -7.21 2.52
CA ASN A 39 -1.14 -7.89 1.23
C ASN A 39 -2.26 -7.35 0.33
N ILE A 40 -1.87 -6.61 -0.72
CA ILE A 40 -2.78 -6.03 -1.71
C ILE A 40 -3.12 -6.97 -2.88
N LEU A 41 -2.40 -8.08 -3.03
CA LEU A 41 -2.63 -9.07 -4.10
C LEU A 41 -3.71 -10.10 -3.72
N LYS A 42 -4.29 -10.00 -2.52
CA LYS A 42 -5.28 -10.96 -2.04
C LYS A 42 -6.59 -10.86 -2.83
N GLY A 43 -6.90 -11.90 -3.60
CA GLY A 43 -8.16 -12.03 -4.32
C GLY A 43 -9.36 -12.32 -3.40
N LYS A 44 -10.57 -12.05 -3.91
CA LYS A 44 -11.82 -12.49 -3.30
C LYS A 44 -11.84 -14.03 -3.32
N LYS A 45 -12.03 -14.68 -2.17
CA LYS A 45 -12.22 -16.13 -2.13
C LYS A 45 -13.61 -16.43 -2.70
N LEU A 46 -13.67 -16.96 -3.92
CA LEU A 46 -14.91 -17.40 -4.53
C LEU A 46 -15.37 -18.68 -3.82
N SER A 47 -16.18 -18.55 -2.78
CA SER A 47 -16.97 -19.68 -2.30
C SER A 47 -18.17 -19.84 -3.22
N ASN A 48 -18.42 -21.04 -3.75
CA ASN A 48 -19.59 -21.42 -4.55
C ASN A 48 -20.93 -21.36 -3.76
N VAL A 49 -21.04 -20.46 -2.78
CA VAL A 49 -22.25 -20.23 -2.01
C VAL A 49 -23.06 -19.22 -2.80
N ARG A 50 -24.22 -19.65 -3.29
CA ARG A 50 -25.30 -18.79 -3.80
C ARG A 50 -25.73 -17.84 -2.69
N ALA A 51 -24.99 -16.76 -2.48
CA ALA A 51 -25.43 -15.64 -1.67
C ALA A 51 -26.48 -14.90 -2.51
N SER A 52 -27.73 -14.99 -2.07
CA SER A 52 -28.86 -14.29 -2.66
C SER A 52 -28.58 -12.78 -2.63
N GLY A 53 -28.28 -12.21 -3.80
CA GLY A 53 -28.45 -10.79 -4.09
C GLY A 53 -27.68 -9.81 -3.20
N THR A 54 -26.37 -9.73 -3.36
CA THR A 54 -25.57 -8.48 -3.29
C THR A 54 -24.15 -8.80 -3.74
N ASP A 55 -23.92 -8.85 -5.06
CA ASP A 55 -22.57 -8.57 -5.55
C ASP A 55 -22.38 -7.06 -5.38
N ASP A 56 -21.94 -6.66 -4.17
CA ASP A 56 -21.61 -5.26 -3.89
C ASP A 56 -20.55 -4.83 -4.91
N ALA A 57 -20.93 -3.88 -5.76
CA ALA A 57 -20.02 -3.27 -6.71
C ALA A 57 -18.89 -2.62 -5.91
N VAL A 58 -17.72 -3.27 -5.94
CA VAL A 58 -16.53 -2.86 -5.18
C VAL A 58 -16.08 -1.49 -5.70
N THR A 59 -16.53 -0.43 -5.04
CA THR A 59 -16.22 0.94 -5.39
C THR A 59 -14.95 1.35 -4.65
N CYS A 60 -13.87 1.55 -5.41
CA CYS A 60 -12.59 2.00 -4.86
C CYS A 60 -12.54 3.53 -4.87
N THR A 61 -12.14 4.14 -3.76
CA THR A 61 -11.83 5.58 -3.74
C THR A 61 -10.67 5.88 -4.69
N PRO A 62 -10.70 7.03 -5.41
CA PRO A 62 -9.61 7.39 -6.30
C PRO A 62 -8.30 7.56 -5.51
N PRO A 63 -7.18 7.01 -5.99
CA PRO A 63 -5.91 7.11 -5.28
C PRO A 63 -5.35 8.52 -5.34
N VAL A 64 -4.65 8.92 -4.27
CA VAL A 64 -3.94 10.20 -4.23
C VAL A 64 -2.65 10.08 -5.02
N LYS A 65 -2.54 10.87 -6.08
CA LYS A 65 -1.32 11.00 -6.88
C LYS A 65 -0.51 12.17 -6.37
N MET A 66 0.66 11.90 -5.82
CA MET A 66 1.58 12.91 -5.33
C MET A 66 2.54 13.38 -6.42
N SER A 67 2.89 14.66 -6.40
CA SER A 67 4.01 15.18 -7.19
C SER A 67 5.34 14.77 -6.57
N LEU A 68 6.44 14.90 -7.32
CA LEU A 68 7.79 14.60 -6.81
C LEU A 68 8.11 15.41 -5.54
N GLU A 69 7.75 16.69 -5.52
CA GLU A 69 7.96 17.57 -4.37
C GLU A 69 7.15 17.12 -3.14
N GLN A 70 5.90 16.73 -3.35
CA GLN A 70 5.04 16.20 -2.29
C GLN A 70 5.61 14.89 -1.72
N MET A 71 6.08 14.00 -2.60
CA MET A 71 6.71 12.75 -2.17
C MET A 71 8.02 13.02 -1.40
N MET A 72 8.80 14.04 -1.79
CA MET A 72 10.01 14.43 -1.06
C MET A 72 9.69 14.95 0.33
N SER A 73 8.59 15.70 0.49
CA SER A 73 8.15 16.17 1.81
C SER A 73 7.55 15.07 2.69
N TYR A 74 7.13 13.95 2.07
CA TYR A 74 6.43 12.87 2.76
C TYR A 74 7.37 11.78 3.32
N ILE A 75 8.54 11.60 2.71
CA ILE A 75 9.47 10.50 3.04
C ILE A 75 10.10 10.68 4.43
N ASN A 76 10.17 9.59 5.18
CA ASN A 76 10.92 9.49 6.43
C ASN A 76 12.36 8.96 6.24
N ASP A 77 13.17 8.97 7.29
CA ASP A 77 14.58 8.53 7.26
C ASP A 77 14.76 7.03 6.89
N ASP A 78 13.75 6.20 7.14
CA ASP A 78 13.75 4.77 6.80
C ASP A 78 13.10 4.46 5.44
N GLU A 79 12.78 5.50 4.67
CA GLU A 79 12.07 5.44 3.40
C GLU A 79 12.91 6.04 2.26
N LEU A 80 12.60 5.64 1.04
CA LEU A 80 13.29 6.08 -0.17
C LEU A 80 12.27 6.32 -1.29
N MET A 81 12.57 7.32 -2.12
CA MET A 81 11.87 7.53 -3.38
C MET A 81 12.56 6.75 -4.50
N GLU A 82 11.81 5.93 -5.21
CA GLU A 82 12.23 5.37 -6.49
C GLU A 82 11.75 6.29 -7.61
N VAL A 83 12.70 6.88 -8.33
CA VAL A 83 12.43 7.80 -9.44
C VAL A 83 12.82 7.13 -10.74
N THR A 84 11.83 6.96 -11.63
CA THR A 84 12.03 6.54 -13.00
C THR A 84 11.38 7.56 -13.94
N PRO A 85 11.77 7.64 -15.23
CA PRO A 85 11.19 8.63 -16.14
C PRO A 85 9.66 8.57 -16.25
N ASN A 86 9.09 7.38 -16.07
CA ASN A 86 7.65 7.14 -16.23
C ASN A 86 6.90 6.97 -14.91
N ASN A 87 7.59 6.70 -13.79
CA ASN A 87 6.96 6.39 -12.51
C ASN A 87 7.74 6.97 -11.33
N LEU A 88 7.00 7.48 -10.37
CA LEU A 88 7.49 7.83 -9.04
C LEU A 88 6.87 6.86 -8.04
N ARG A 89 7.69 6.28 -7.16
CA ARG A 89 7.21 5.32 -6.15
C ARG A 89 7.87 5.58 -4.80
N LEU A 90 7.14 5.30 -3.73
CA LEU A 90 7.64 5.30 -2.37
C LEU A 90 7.92 3.85 -1.94
N ARG A 91 9.04 3.64 -1.23
CA ARG A 91 9.42 2.34 -0.70
C ARG A 91 10.14 2.50 0.64
N LYS A 92 10.10 1.45 1.47
CA LYS A 92 10.99 1.36 2.63
C LYS A 92 12.42 1.06 2.18
N ARG A 93 13.40 1.50 2.97
CA ARG A 93 14.81 1.20 2.77
C ARG A 93 15.06 -0.31 2.80
N HIS A 94 14.50 -0.96 3.82
CA HIS A 94 14.49 -2.41 3.94
C HIS A 94 13.15 -2.96 3.42
N LEU A 95 13.21 -3.68 2.29
CA LEU A 95 12.01 -4.22 1.66
C LEU A 95 11.35 -5.30 2.53
N CYS A 96 12.16 -6.26 2.97
CA CYS A 96 11.69 -7.38 3.75
C CYS A 96 11.28 -6.94 5.17
N PRO A 97 10.07 -7.30 5.63
CA PRO A 97 9.59 -7.08 7.00
C PRO A 97 10.57 -7.51 8.09
N ASN A 98 11.22 -8.65 7.88
CA ASN A 98 12.13 -9.22 8.88
C ASN A 98 13.39 -8.34 9.04
N ASP A 99 13.89 -7.78 7.95
CA ASP A 99 15.06 -6.90 7.98
C ASP A 99 14.73 -5.55 8.61
N ARG A 100 13.51 -5.04 8.43
CA ARG A 100 13.00 -3.88 9.17
C ARG A 100 12.99 -4.11 10.67
N LYS A 101 12.47 -5.26 11.12
CA LYS A 101 12.45 -5.65 12.54
C LYS A 101 13.85 -5.84 13.12
N LYS A 102 14.82 -6.30 12.32
CA LYS A 102 16.22 -6.41 12.75
C LYS A 102 16.87 -5.03 12.86
N ALA A 103 16.66 -4.16 11.88
CA ALA A 103 17.20 -2.79 11.88
C ALA A 103 16.68 -1.99 13.08
N SER A 104 15.38 -2.09 13.40
CA SER A 104 14.81 -1.41 14.58
C SER A 104 15.33 -1.94 15.91
N ARG A 105 15.75 -3.21 15.98
CA ARG A 105 16.35 -3.81 17.18
C ARG A 105 17.84 -3.54 17.33
N GLY A 106 18.56 -3.35 16.23
CA GLY A 106 20.01 -3.11 16.25
C GLY A 106 20.40 -1.64 16.50
N ALA A 107 19.45 -0.72 16.39
CA ALA A 107 19.62 0.70 16.70
C ALA A 107 19.28 1.05 18.17
N ALA A 108 18.93 0.05 18.99
CA ALA A 108 18.63 0.20 20.42
C ALA A 108 19.84 -0.14 21.30
#